data_AF-A0A1C3CUK3-F1
#
_entry.id   AF-A0A1C3CUK3-F1
#
_cell.length_a   1.000
_cell.length_b   1.000
_cell.length_c   1.000
_cell.angle_alpha   90.00
_cell.angle_beta   90.00
_cell.angle_gamma   90.00
#
_symmetry.space_group_name_H-M   'P 1'
#
loop_
_entity.id
_entity.type
_entity.pdbx_description
1 polymer ?
#
loop_
_entity_poly.entity_id
_entity_poly.type
_entity_poly.pdbx_seq_one_letter_code
_entity_poly.pdbx_strand_id
1 'polypeptide(L)'
;MSNLADELKQMIIDVLALEDITIDDIDTEAPLFGDGLGLDSIDALELGLALKKRYGIHLNAESAETKEYFKSIQSLVALVEAQQSA
;
A
#
# COMPACT_ATOMS: atom_id res chain seq x y z
N MET A 1 8.65 -12.20 -13.52
CA MET A 1 9.54 -11.38 -12.68
C MET A 1 8.62 -10.71 -11.71
N SER A 2 8.71 -11.03 -10.43
CA SER A 2 7.80 -10.46 -9.42
C SER A 2 8.10 -8.97 -9.33
N ASN A 3 7.16 -8.16 -9.80
CA ASN A 3 7.22 -6.72 -9.72
C ASN A 3 6.88 -6.34 -8.27
N LEU A 4 7.62 -5.43 -7.66
CA LEU A 4 7.34 -4.98 -6.29
C LEU A 4 5.88 -4.49 -6.14
N ALA A 5 5.31 -3.96 -7.22
CA ALA A 5 3.90 -3.62 -7.32
C ALA A 5 2.99 -4.82 -7.02
N ASP A 6 3.22 -5.99 -7.63
CA ASP A 6 2.40 -7.19 -7.43
C ASP A 6 2.52 -7.72 -6.00
N GLU A 7 3.72 -7.65 -5.41
CA GLU A 7 3.93 -8.02 -4.01
C GLU A 7 3.17 -7.09 -3.04
N LEU A 8 3.17 -5.79 -3.32
CA LEU A 8 2.41 -4.82 -2.54
C LEU A 8 0.90 -4.97 -2.72
N LYS A 9 0.43 -5.24 -3.94
CA LYS A 9 -0.99 -5.54 -4.19
C LYS A 9 -1.42 -6.79 -3.42
N GLN A 10 -0.62 -7.86 -3.49
CA GLN A 10 -0.91 -9.09 -2.76
C GLN A 10 -0.90 -8.84 -1.24
N MET A 11 0.07 -8.07 -0.74
CA MET A 11 0.09 -7.66 0.66
C MET A 11 -1.20 -6.96 1.07
N ILE A 12 -1.70 -6.03 0.26
CA ILE A 12 -2.92 -5.28 0.57
C ILE A 12 -4.11 -6.22 0.67
N ILE A 13 -4.25 -7.15 -0.27
CA ILE A 13 -5.30 -8.18 -0.25
C ILE A 13 -5.23 -9.04 1.01
N ASP A 14 -4.03 -9.52 1.38
CA ASP A 14 -3.81 -10.32 2.59
C ASP A 14 -4.10 -9.55 3.88
N VAL A 15 -3.65 -8.29 3.96
CA VAL A 15 -3.76 -7.46 5.18
C VAL A 15 -5.21 -7.04 5.41
N LEU A 16 -5.92 -6.71 4.33
CA LEU A 16 -7.30 -6.20 4.37
C LEU A 16 -8.35 -7.30 4.13
N ALA A 17 -7.92 -8.55 4.02
CA ALA A 17 -8.77 -9.71 3.76
C ALA A 17 -9.76 -9.49 2.60
N LEU A 18 -9.26 -8.97 1.47
CA LEU A 18 -10.09 -8.69 0.29
C LEU A 18 -10.38 -9.98 -0.49
N GLU A 19 -11.38 -10.75 -0.07
CA GLU A 19 -11.66 -12.10 -0.58
C GLU A 19 -12.07 -12.16 -2.07
N ASP A 20 -12.64 -11.08 -2.61
CA ASP A 20 -13.13 -10.98 -4.00
C ASP A 20 -12.22 -10.14 -4.92
N ILE A 21 -11.03 -9.74 -4.45
CA ILE A 21 -10.12 -8.88 -5.21
C ILE A 21 -8.82 -9.63 -5.49
N THR A 22 -8.37 -9.57 -6.75
CA THR A 22 -7.05 -10.08 -7.13
C THR A 22 -6.08 -8.94 -7.44
N ILE A 23 -4.79 -9.25 -7.55
CA ILE A 23 -3.76 -8.27 -7.94
C ILE A 23 -4.01 -7.65 -9.32
N ASP A 24 -4.79 -8.29 -10.19
CA ASP A 24 -5.13 -7.77 -11.52
C ASP A 24 -6.27 -6.74 -11.44
N ASP A 25 -7.16 -6.86 -10.45
CA ASP A 25 -8.25 -5.91 -10.19
C ASP A 25 -7.76 -4.60 -9.56
N ILE A 26 -6.56 -4.61 -8.96
CA ILE A 26 -5.98 -3.43 -8.34
C ILE A 26 -5.17 -2.65 -9.37
N ASP A 27 -5.67 -1.48 -9.75
CA ASP A 27 -4.94 -0.56 -10.61
C ASP A 27 -3.82 0.16 -9.82
N THR A 28 -2.62 0.19 -10.39
CA THR A 28 -1.43 0.73 -9.74
C THR A 28 -1.42 2.25 -9.61
N GLU A 29 -2.12 2.94 -10.50
CA GLU A 29 -2.19 4.40 -10.57
C GLU A 29 -3.45 4.93 -9.89
N ALA A 30 -4.47 4.09 -9.73
CA ALA A 30 -5.71 4.43 -9.06
C ALA A 30 -5.53 4.74 -7.57
N PRO A 31 -6.42 5.58 -7.00
CA PRO A 31 -6.41 5.89 -5.57
C PRO A 31 -6.71 4.65 -4.71
N LEU A 32 -5.91 4.36 -3.68
CA LEU A 32 -6.20 3.24 -2.76
C LEU A 32 -7.38 3.56 -1.83
N PHE A 33 -7.48 4.81 -1.38
CA PHE A 33 -8.49 5.24 -0.41
C PHE A 33 -9.65 5.96 -1.10
N GLY A 34 -10.85 5.80 -0.54
CA GLY A 34 -12.05 6.44 -1.07
C GLY A 34 -12.53 5.79 -2.36
N ASP A 35 -12.34 6.45 -3.50
CA ASP A 35 -13.03 6.11 -4.76
C ASP A 35 -12.41 4.93 -5.55
N GLY A 36 -11.21 4.46 -5.19
CA GLY A 36 -10.62 3.28 -5.84
C GLY A 36 -10.92 2.00 -5.08
N LEU A 37 -10.00 1.53 -4.23
CA LEU A 37 -10.20 0.27 -3.48
C LEU A 37 -11.25 0.37 -2.35
N GLY A 38 -11.85 1.55 -2.12
CA GLY A 38 -12.86 1.71 -1.09
C GLY A 38 -12.31 1.75 0.33
N LEU A 39 -10.98 1.85 0.50
CA LEU A 39 -10.34 1.73 1.80
C LEU A 39 -10.65 2.92 2.70
N ASP A 40 -10.83 2.63 3.99
CA ASP A 40 -11.08 3.64 5.01
C ASP A 40 -9.83 3.93 5.87
N SER A 41 -9.99 4.80 6.87
CA SER A 41 -8.87 5.26 7.69
C SER A 41 -8.30 4.16 8.60
N ILE A 42 -9.06 3.11 8.90
CA ILE A 42 -8.62 1.95 9.70
C ILE A 42 -7.69 1.08 8.84
N ASP A 43 -8.10 0.80 7.61
CA ASP A 43 -7.29 0.03 6.64
C ASP A 43 -5.91 0.66 6.42
N ALA A 44 -5.85 2.00 6.36
CA ALA A 44 -4.59 2.74 6.23
C ALA A 44 -3.61 2.43 7.37
N LEU A 45 -4.13 2.32 8.59
CA LEU A 45 -3.32 2.03 9.78
C LEU A 45 -2.82 0.59 9.76
N GLU A 46 -3.65 -0.36 9.34
CA GLU A 46 -3.26 -1.77 9.22
C GLU A 46 -2.20 -1.96 8.13
N LEU A 47 -2.37 -1.32 6.96
CA LEU A 47 -1.37 -1.30 5.90
C LEU A 47 -0.05 -0.65 6.35
N GLY A 48 -0.11 0.48 7.05
CA GLY A 48 1.07 1.14 7.60
C GLY A 48 1.83 0.26 8.59
N LEU A 49 1.11 -0.48 9.43
CA LEU A 49 1.71 -1.45 10.35
C LEU A 49 2.31 -2.66 9.61
N ALA A 50 1.66 -3.14 8.56
CA ALA A 50 2.17 -4.22 7.72
C ALA A 50 3.46 -3.82 7.00
N LEU A 51 3.51 -2.61 6.41
CA LEU A 51 4.70 -2.04 5.78
C LEU A 51 5.85 -1.91 6.78
N LYS A 52 5.57 -1.42 7.99
CA LYS A 52 6.56 -1.36 9.07
C LYS A 52 7.13 -2.74 9.42
N LYS A 53 6.28 -3.76 9.52
CA LYS A 53 6.71 -5.12 9.89
C LYS A 53 7.47 -5.82 8.75
N ARG A 54 7.03 -5.66 7.50
CA ARG A 54 7.61 -6.35 6.33
C ARG A 54 8.87 -5.65 5.81
N TYR A 55 8.85 -4.33 5.73
CA TYR A 55 9.91 -3.53 5.10
C TYR A 55 10.68 -2.62 6.08
N GLY A 56 10.30 -2.57 7.36
CA GLY A 56 10.94 -1.68 8.34
C GLY A 56 10.58 -0.21 8.17
N ILE A 57 9.58 0.11 7.34
CA ILE A 57 9.24 1.50 6.98
C ILE A 57 8.36 2.12 8.06
N HIS A 58 8.80 3.25 8.62
CA HIS A 58 8.03 4.01 9.60
C HIS A 58 7.21 5.10 8.92
N LEU A 59 5.92 4.84 8.77
CA LEU A 59 4.94 5.82 8.31
C LEU A 59 4.24 6.46 9.51
N ASN A 60 4.15 7.80 9.49
CA ASN A 60 3.37 8.54 10.46
C ASN A 60 2.00 8.84 9.84
N ALA A 61 0.97 8.10 10.25
CA ALA A 61 -0.38 8.20 9.67
C ALA A 61 -0.97 9.63 9.71
N GLU A 62 -0.48 10.48 10.62
CA GLU A 62 -0.92 11.87 10.75
C GLU A 62 -0.18 12.84 9.80
N SER A 63 0.92 12.40 9.18
CA SER A 63 1.72 13.22 8.27
C SER A 63 1.12 13.26 6.87
N ALA A 64 1.09 14.45 6.26
CA ALA A 64 0.64 14.65 4.89
C ALA A 64 1.44 13.79 3.88
N GLU A 65 2.72 13.57 4.15
CA GLU A 65 3.61 12.73 3.35
C GLU A 65 3.17 11.27 3.32
N THR A 66 2.69 10.73 4.46
CA THR A 66 2.16 9.37 4.53
C THR A 66 0.88 9.25 3.69
N LYS A 67 0.02 10.27 3.67
CA LYS A 67 -1.17 10.29 2.80
C LYS A 67 -0.81 10.29 1.31
N GLU A 68 0.27 10.95 0.92
CA GLU A 68 0.78 10.94 -0.46
C GLU A 68 1.31 9.55 -0.85
N TYR A 69 2.02 8.86 0.06
CA TYR A 69 2.49 7.50 -0.19
C TYR A 69 1.35 6.48 -0.27
N PHE A 70 0.30 6.68 0.50
CA PHE A 70 -0.91 5.87 0.49
C PHE A 70 -1.88 6.22 -0.64
N LYS A 71 -1.52 7.15 -1.52
CA LYS A 71 -2.39 7.55 -2.64
C LYS A 71 -2.61 6.41 -3.62
N SER A 72 -1.56 5.70 -4.06
CA SER A 72 -1.66 4.64 -5.07
C SER A 72 -0.60 3.55 -4.83
N ILE A 73 -0.73 2.39 -5.47
CA ILE A 73 0.30 1.34 -5.39
C ILE A 73 1.65 1.88 -5.91
N GLN A 74 1.63 2.69 -6.97
CA GLN A 74 2.83 3.31 -7.53
C GLN A 74 3.60 4.12 -6.47
N SER A 75 2.89 4.89 -5.65
CA SER A 75 3.51 5.66 -4.56
C SER A 75 4.09 4.77 -3.47
N LEU A 76 3.42 3.65 -3.13
CA LEU A 76 3.94 2.66 -2.18
C LEU A 76 5.18 1.95 -2.73
N VAL A 77 5.20 1.60 -4.02
CA VAL A 77 6.37 1.02 -4.70
C VAL A 77 7.55 1.98 -4.57
N ALA A 78 7.37 3.25 -4.96
CA ALA A 78 8.44 4.25 -4.87
C ALA A 78 8.98 4.42 -3.45
N LEU A 79 8.10 4.39 -2.44
CA LEU A 79 8.49 4.44 -1.03
C LEU A 79 9.35 3.24 -0.63
N VAL A 80 8.93 2.03 -0.99
CA VAL A 80 9.64 0.80 -0.63
C VAL A 80 10.98 0.72 -1.36
N GLU A 81 11.02 1.04 -2.66
CA GLU A 81 12.27 1.10 -3.43
C GLU A 81 13.25 2.13 -2.85
N ALA A 82 12.75 3.31 -2.45
CA ALA A 82 13.56 4.33 -1.82
C ALA A 82 14.18 3.86 -0.50
N GLN A 83 13.48 3.01 0.26
CA GLN A 83 14.01 2.45 1.52
C GLN A 83 14.86 1.20 1.35
N GLN A 84 14.63 0.38 0.31
CA GLN A 84 15.50 -0.76 0.00
C GLN A 84 16.84 -0.35 -0.60
N SER A 85 16.92 0.87 -1.17
CA SER A 85 18.15 1.43 -1.75
C SER A 85 19.01 2.23 -0.76
N ALA A 86 18.58 2.35 0.50
CA ALA A 86 19.23 3.13 1.56
C ALA A 86 20.02 2.23 2.53
#